data_AF-A0A0L9T8M6-F1
#
_entry.id   AF-A0A0L9T8M6-F1
#
_cell.length_a   1.000
_cell.length_b   1.000
_cell.length_c   1.000
_cell.angle_alpha   90.00
_cell.angle_beta   90.00
_cell.angle_gamma   90.00
#
_symmetry.space_group_name_H-M   'P 1'
#
loop_
_entity.id
_entity.type
_entity.pdbx_description
1 polymer ?
#
loop_
_entity_poly.entity_id
_entity_poly.type
_entity_poly.pdbx_seq_one_letter_code
_entity_poly.pdbx_strand_id
1 'polypeptide(L)'
;MKGWRKALRIVSNWLAHKDKDEWLKDMRGMLSLVATLMATLTFQSAINPPGGVVPANENGEVQCQNSSCSGQAVLALVYPNGYTTFLYCNTICFVSSLAVCLLLVSGLPLNNRFFTWLLSIGMCISLSSLTLTYLFGAQMVVPDIVWGPTTTMFGRVILVWMILLALIAFFLSLRLVVWILTKCIYRQREVRITPTI
;
A
#
# COMPACT_ATOMS: atom_id res chain seq x y z
N MET A 1 -12.32 27.55 -37.12
CA MET A 1 -11.74 27.23 -35.79
C MET A 1 -12.65 27.54 -34.56
N LYS A 2 -13.99 27.66 -34.70
CA LYS A 2 -14.91 27.91 -33.55
C LYS A 2 -15.64 26.65 -33.03
N GLY A 3 -15.88 25.65 -33.87
CA GLY A 3 -16.66 24.45 -33.50
C GLY A 3 -15.97 23.52 -32.48
N TRP A 4 -14.66 23.37 -32.57
CA TRP A 4 -13.90 22.45 -31.70
C TRP A 4 -13.88 22.87 -30.23
N ARG A 5 -13.86 24.18 -29.96
CA ARG A 5 -13.99 24.71 -28.59
C ARG A 5 -15.38 24.44 -28.00
N LYS A 6 -16.43 24.44 -28.82
CA LYS A 6 -17.80 24.14 -28.38
C LYS A 6 -17.94 22.64 -28.09
N ALA A 7 -17.37 21.79 -28.95
CA ALA A 7 -17.30 20.34 -28.73
C ALA A 7 -16.50 19.98 -27.46
N LEU A 8 -15.32 20.57 -27.26
CA LEU A 8 -14.52 20.39 -26.04
C LEU A 8 -15.27 20.83 -24.78
N ARG A 9 -16.04 21.93 -24.83
CA ARG A 9 -16.84 22.39 -23.70
C ARG A 9 -17.99 21.45 -23.37
N ILE A 10 -18.62 20.86 -24.38
CA ILE A 10 -19.71 19.90 -24.20
C ILE A 10 -19.17 18.60 -23.63
N VAL A 11 -18.07 18.07 -24.18
CA VAL A 11 -17.39 16.87 -23.66
C VAL A 11 -16.90 17.12 -22.22
N SER A 12 -16.31 18.28 -21.96
CA SER A 12 -15.89 18.69 -20.62
C SER A 12 -17.06 18.81 -19.64
N ASN A 13 -18.20 19.39 -20.04
CA ASN A 13 -19.38 19.50 -19.18
C ASN A 13 -20.07 18.15 -18.96
N TRP A 14 -20.06 17.27 -19.95
CA TRP A 14 -20.60 15.92 -19.85
C TRP A 14 -19.78 15.06 -18.89
N LEU A 15 -18.44 15.15 -18.96
CA LEU A 15 -17.51 14.49 -18.03
C LEU A 15 -17.50 15.13 -16.62
N ALA A 16 -17.82 16.42 -16.50
CA ALA A 16 -17.71 17.14 -15.22
C ALA A 16 -18.93 16.99 -14.30
N HIS A 17 -20.10 16.55 -14.79
CA HIS A 17 -21.35 16.67 -14.03
C HIS A 17 -22.12 15.40 -13.70
N LYS A 18 -21.84 14.25 -14.32
CA LYS A 18 -22.63 13.02 -14.07
C LYS A 18 -21.87 11.88 -13.40
N ASP A 19 -20.58 11.69 -13.70
CA ASP A 19 -19.85 10.49 -13.25
C ASP A 19 -18.89 10.70 -12.09
N LYS A 20 -18.61 11.94 -11.67
CA LYS A 20 -17.49 12.17 -10.73
C LYS A 20 -17.74 11.59 -9.34
N ASP A 21 -18.96 11.73 -8.80
CA ASP A 21 -19.30 11.20 -7.48
C ASP A 21 -19.54 9.69 -7.51
N GLU A 22 -20.06 9.15 -8.60
CA GLU A 22 -20.22 7.72 -8.83
C GLU A 22 -18.85 7.03 -8.98
N TRP A 23 -17.96 7.59 -9.81
CA TRP A 23 -16.59 7.14 -9.95
C TRP A 23 -15.79 7.18 -8.63
N LEU A 24 -15.99 8.22 -7.81
CA LEU A 24 -15.36 8.30 -6.48
C LEU A 24 -15.89 7.23 -5.52
N LYS A 25 -17.18 6.89 -5.60
CA LYS A 25 -17.77 5.79 -4.81
C LYS A 25 -17.23 4.44 -5.25
N ASP A 26 -17.15 4.18 -6.55
CA ASP A 26 -16.60 2.94 -7.10
C ASP A 26 -15.13 2.77 -6.75
N MET A 27 -14.33 3.83 -6.90
CA MET A 27 -12.92 3.81 -6.51
C MET A 27 -12.76 3.54 -5.00
N ARG A 28 -13.60 4.14 -4.15
CA ARG A 28 -13.61 3.88 -2.70
C ARG A 28 -13.94 2.42 -2.40
N GLY A 29 -14.93 1.84 -3.09
CA GLY A 29 -15.29 0.43 -2.99
C GLY A 29 -14.12 -0.49 -3.38
N MET A 30 -13.51 -0.24 -4.54
CA MET A 30 -12.38 -1.04 -5.03
C MET A 30 -11.17 -0.94 -4.09
N LEU A 31 -10.80 0.26 -3.62
CA LEU A 31 -9.70 0.44 -2.67
C LEU A 31 -9.97 -0.27 -1.35
N SER A 32 -11.22 -0.24 -0.86
CA SER A 32 -11.61 -0.94 0.36
C SER A 32 -11.48 -2.46 0.20
N LEU A 33 -11.87 -2.99 -0.96
CA LEU A 33 -11.70 -4.40 -1.29
C LEU A 33 -10.23 -4.78 -1.32
N VAL A 34 -9.39 -4.02 -2.04
CA VAL A 34 -7.96 -4.32 -2.12
C VAL A 34 -7.29 -4.24 -0.75
N ALA A 35 -7.56 -3.19 0.04
CA ALA A 35 -7.01 -3.07 1.39
C ALA A 35 -7.45 -4.23 2.30
N THR A 36 -8.72 -4.65 2.22
CA THR A 36 -9.22 -5.80 2.98
C THR A 36 -8.52 -7.09 2.54
N LEU A 37 -8.36 -7.31 1.23
CA LEU A 37 -7.63 -8.46 0.70
C LEU A 37 -6.19 -8.49 1.17
N MET A 38 -5.49 -7.35 1.17
CA MET A 38 -4.11 -7.26 1.65
C MET A 38 -4.02 -7.55 3.15
N ALA A 39 -4.96 -7.03 3.96
CA ALA A 39 -5.05 -7.35 5.38
C ALA A 39 -5.30 -8.85 5.60
N THR A 40 -6.17 -9.47 4.80
CA THR A 40 -6.41 -10.92 4.86
C THR A 40 -5.16 -11.72 4.49
N LEU A 41 -4.50 -11.40 3.38
CA LEU A 41 -3.29 -12.11 2.93
C LEU A 41 -2.16 -12.02 3.95
N THR A 42 -1.94 -10.84 4.52
CA THR A 42 -0.91 -10.65 5.55
C THR A 42 -1.25 -11.39 6.83
N PHE A 43 -2.48 -11.29 7.32
CA PHE A 43 -2.97 -12.07 8.46
C PHE A 43 -2.74 -13.57 8.24
N GLN A 44 -3.15 -14.10 7.08
CA GLN A 44 -3.00 -15.52 6.75
C GLN A 44 -1.53 -15.95 6.73
N SER A 45 -0.65 -15.15 6.14
CA SER A 45 0.78 -15.46 6.10
C SER A 45 1.51 -15.31 7.44
N ALA A 46 0.95 -14.54 8.38
CA ALA A 46 1.52 -14.41 9.72
C ALA A 46 1.17 -15.62 10.61
N ILE A 47 -0.06 -16.12 10.52
CA ILE A 47 -0.51 -17.30 11.28
C ILE A 47 -0.13 -18.63 10.61
N ASN A 48 0.07 -18.62 9.29
CA ASN A 48 0.59 -19.74 8.51
C ASN A 48 1.92 -19.30 7.88
N PRO A 49 3.02 -19.29 8.66
CA PRO A 49 4.30 -18.76 8.20
C PRO A 49 4.84 -19.56 7.01
N PRO A 50 5.64 -18.93 6.13
CA PRO A 50 6.38 -19.65 5.11
C PRO A 50 7.25 -20.74 5.77
N GLY A 51 7.37 -21.89 5.11
CA GLY A 51 8.05 -23.06 5.68
C GLY A 51 7.29 -23.78 6.80
N GLY A 52 6.11 -23.30 7.19
CA GLY A 52 5.26 -23.94 8.18
C GLY A 52 5.75 -23.77 9.62
N VAL A 53 5.11 -24.53 10.51
CA VAL A 53 5.41 -24.55 11.94
C VAL A 53 5.99 -25.89 12.36
N VAL A 54 6.78 -25.88 13.42
CA VAL A 54 7.30 -27.10 14.05
C VAL A 54 6.11 -27.96 14.48
N PRO A 55 5.99 -29.21 13.99
CA PRO A 55 4.86 -30.07 14.33
C PRO A 55 4.90 -30.49 15.81
N ALA A 56 3.75 -30.95 16.33
CA ALA A 56 3.71 -31.70 17.58
C ALA A 56 4.37 -33.07 17.40
N ASN A 57 4.80 -33.69 18.50
CA ASN A 57 5.38 -35.05 18.45
C ASN A 57 4.28 -36.08 18.10
N GLU A 58 4.65 -37.35 17.88
CA GLU A 58 3.73 -38.43 17.45
C GLU A 58 2.49 -38.59 18.35
N ASN A 59 2.62 -38.23 19.64
CA ASN A 59 1.54 -38.27 20.63
C ASN A 59 0.61 -37.03 20.59
N GLY A 60 0.87 -36.06 19.72
CA GLY A 60 0.16 -34.78 19.66
C GLY A 60 0.55 -33.79 20.77
N GLU A 61 1.58 -34.10 21.56
CA GLU A 61 2.03 -33.26 22.66
C GLU A 61 2.90 -32.10 22.18
N VAL A 62 2.66 -30.92 22.72
CA VAL A 62 3.51 -29.74 22.52
C VAL A 62 4.81 -29.96 23.29
N GLN A 63 5.93 -30.03 22.57
CA GLN A 63 7.24 -30.18 23.17
C GLN A 63 8.09 -28.95 22.90
N CYS A 64 8.83 -28.52 23.92
CA CYS A 64 9.79 -27.43 23.86
C CYS A 64 11.19 -28.00 24.13
N GLN A 65 12.05 -28.00 23.12
CA GLN A 65 13.41 -28.51 23.23
C GLN A 65 14.41 -27.46 22.73
N ASN A 66 15.43 -27.16 23.54
CA ASN A 66 16.50 -26.22 23.22
C ASN A 66 15.99 -24.92 22.56
N SER A 67 15.02 -24.26 23.20
CA SER A 67 14.35 -23.00 22.77
C SER A 67 13.39 -23.08 21.56
N SER A 68 13.21 -24.24 20.96
CA SER A 68 12.20 -24.49 19.92
C SER A 68 10.99 -25.20 20.49
N CYS A 69 9.79 -24.69 20.25
CA CYS A 69 8.52 -25.31 20.66
C CYS A 69 7.65 -25.65 19.45
N SER A 70 6.84 -26.71 19.56
CA SER A 70 5.79 -26.99 18.57
C SER A 70 4.88 -25.78 18.36
N GLY A 71 4.53 -25.49 17.11
CA GLY A 71 3.77 -24.31 16.71
C GLY A 71 4.62 -23.07 16.39
N GLN A 72 5.93 -23.08 16.67
CA GLN A 72 6.81 -22.00 16.23
C GLN A 72 7.16 -22.11 14.74
N ALA A 73 7.35 -20.99 14.07
CA ALA A 73 7.70 -20.95 12.65
C ALA A 73 9.08 -21.60 12.41
N VAL A 74 9.16 -22.58 11.50
CA VAL A 74 10.41 -23.29 11.20
C VAL A 74 11.47 -22.34 10.67
N LEU A 75 11.08 -21.43 9.75
CA LEU A 75 12.00 -20.44 9.18
C LEU A 75 12.48 -19.40 10.20
N ALA A 76 11.77 -19.18 11.31
CA ALA A 76 12.27 -18.31 12.37
C ALA A 76 13.50 -18.92 13.09
N LEU A 77 13.61 -20.25 13.12
CA LEU A 77 14.71 -20.98 13.73
C LEU A 77 15.88 -21.15 12.74
N VAL A 78 15.57 -21.49 11.49
CA VAL A 78 16.58 -21.76 10.45
C VAL A 78 17.16 -20.47 9.86
N TYR A 79 16.33 -19.45 9.64
CA TYR A 79 16.73 -18.21 8.97
C TYR A 79 16.18 -16.96 9.68
N PRO A 80 16.61 -16.73 10.94
CA PRO A 80 15.98 -15.74 11.83
C PRO A 80 15.97 -14.33 11.24
N ASN A 81 17.07 -13.88 10.65
CA ASN A 81 17.17 -12.52 10.11
C ASN A 81 16.21 -12.26 8.93
N GLY A 82 16.10 -13.22 8.00
CA GLY A 82 15.16 -13.12 6.89
C GLY A 82 13.71 -13.21 7.36
N TYR A 83 13.43 -14.10 8.33
CA TYR A 83 12.10 -14.23 8.91
C TYR A 83 11.66 -12.97 9.64
N THR A 84 12.54 -12.36 10.44
CA THR A 84 12.27 -11.09 11.11
C THR A 84 11.98 -9.98 10.10
N THR A 85 12.77 -9.87 9.02
CA THR A 85 12.54 -8.86 7.97
C THR A 85 11.21 -9.08 7.24
N PHE A 86 10.89 -10.34 6.92
CA PHE A 86 9.60 -10.75 6.38
C PHE A 86 8.45 -10.32 7.29
N LEU A 87 8.53 -10.63 8.60
CA LEU A 87 7.47 -10.32 9.56
C LEU A 87 7.27 -8.81 9.75
N TYR A 88 8.36 -8.03 9.73
CA TYR A 88 8.28 -6.57 9.78
C TYR A 88 7.54 -6.00 8.57
N CYS A 89 7.93 -6.40 7.36
CA CYS A 89 7.26 -5.96 6.13
C CYS A 89 5.78 -6.39 6.11
N ASN A 90 5.50 -7.61 6.56
CA ASN A 90 4.15 -8.15 6.64
C ASN A 90 3.27 -7.32 7.59
N THR A 91 3.77 -7.03 8.77
CA THR A 91 3.08 -6.25 9.80
C THR A 91 2.81 -4.82 9.34
N ILE A 92 3.77 -4.18 8.66
CA ILE A 92 3.59 -2.85 8.06
C ILE A 92 2.44 -2.90 7.05
N CYS A 93 2.41 -3.90 6.18
CA CYS A 93 1.33 -4.07 5.20
C CYS A 93 -0.02 -4.27 5.88
N PHE A 94 -0.09 -5.12 6.91
CA PHE A 94 -1.31 -5.40 7.66
C PHE A 94 -1.87 -4.13 8.31
N VAL A 95 -1.06 -3.45 9.12
CA VAL A 95 -1.47 -2.23 9.86
C VAL A 95 -1.82 -1.10 8.90
N SER A 96 -1.02 -0.88 7.85
CA SER A 96 -1.28 0.15 6.83
C SER A 96 -2.59 -0.13 6.08
N SER A 97 -2.88 -1.39 5.75
CA SER A 97 -4.11 -1.77 5.07
C SER A 97 -5.34 -1.59 5.97
N LEU A 98 -5.25 -1.92 7.25
CA LEU A 98 -6.31 -1.63 8.23
C LEU A 98 -6.54 -0.12 8.38
N ALA A 99 -5.47 0.69 8.41
CA ALA A 99 -5.58 2.14 8.46
C ALA A 99 -6.31 2.69 7.22
N VAL A 100 -6.01 2.16 6.02
CA VAL A 100 -6.73 2.49 4.78
C VAL A 100 -8.19 2.09 4.87
N CYS A 101 -8.51 0.88 5.35
CA CYS A 101 -9.90 0.44 5.55
C CYS A 101 -10.65 1.37 6.51
N LEU A 102 -10.05 1.73 7.66
CA LEU A 102 -10.66 2.64 8.62
C LEU A 102 -10.93 4.01 8.00
N LEU A 103 -9.95 4.60 7.31
CA LEU A 103 -10.12 5.88 6.61
C LEU A 103 -11.25 5.81 5.56
N LEU A 104 -11.36 4.69 4.84
CA LEU A 104 -12.43 4.47 3.86
C LEU A 104 -13.77 4.20 4.54
N VAL A 105 -13.86 3.61 5.71
CA VAL A 105 -15.13 3.34 6.42
C VAL A 105 -15.63 4.58 7.17
N SER A 106 -14.74 5.44 7.68
CA SER A 106 -15.09 6.65 8.46
C SER A 106 -15.95 7.68 7.73
N GLY A 107 -16.25 7.50 6.43
CA GLY A 107 -17.13 8.41 5.69
C GLY A 107 -16.53 9.80 5.46
N LEU A 108 -15.22 9.96 5.70
CA LEU A 108 -14.52 11.23 5.51
C LEU A 108 -14.64 11.67 4.05
N PRO A 109 -14.92 12.96 3.80
CA PRO A 109 -15.15 13.43 2.45
C PRO A 109 -13.86 13.31 1.63
N LEU A 110 -13.82 12.33 0.72
CA LEU A 110 -12.73 12.12 -0.23
C LEU A 110 -12.56 13.30 -1.19
N ASN A 111 -13.55 14.19 -1.27
CA ASN A 111 -13.43 15.46 -1.96
C ASN A 111 -12.34 16.36 -1.36
N ASN A 112 -11.98 16.16 -0.07
CA ASN A 112 -10.84 16.85 0.52
C ASN A 112 -9.53 16.23 0.03
N ARG A 113 -8.69 17.05 -0.61
CA ARG A 113 -7.37 16.65 -1.15
C ARG A 113 -6.46 16.03 -0.09
N PHE A 114 -6.58 16.43 1.17
CA PHE A 114 -5.78 15.85 2.26
C PHE A 114 -6.08 14.37 2.49
N PHE A 115 -7.36 13.98 2.59
CA PHE A 115 -7.74 12.58 2.82
C PHE A 115 -7.42 11.70 1.62
N THR A 116 -7.64 12.19 0.39
CA THR A 116 -7.24 11.46 -0.82
C THR A 116 -5.72 11.27 -0.89
N TRP A 117 -4.94 12.27 -0.46
CA TRP A 117 -3.48 12.17 -0.39
C TRP A 117 -3.03 11.17 0.67
N LEU A 118 -3.64 11.20 1.87
CA LEU A 118 -3.36 10.23 2.94
C LEU A 118 -3.69 8.79 2.52
N LEU A 119 -4.83 8.57 1.87
CA LEU A 119 -5.21 7.27 1.30
C LEU A 119 -4.22 6.80 0.24
N SER A 120 -3.77 7.71 -0.63
CA SER A 120 -2.77 7.37 -1.66
C SER A 120 -1.45 6.93 -1.03
N ILE A 121 -0.99 7.62 0.03
CA ILE A 121 0.21 7.25 0.77
C ILE A 121 0.04 5.90 1.47
N GLY A 122 -1.08 5.72 2.19
CA GLY A 122 -1.38 4.44 2.86
C GLY A 122 -1.38 3.28 1.87
N MET A 123 -1.98 3.46 0.70
CA MET A 123 -1.98 2.45 -0.36
C MET A 123 -0.57 2.16 -0.90
N CYS A 124 0.26 3.20 -1.12
CA CYS A 124 1.65 3.02 -1.55
C CYS A 124 2.46 2.25 -0.51
N ILE A 125 2.32 2.59 0.77
CA ILE A 125 2.98 1.89 1.88
C ILE A 125 2.55 0.43 1.92
N SER A 126 1.24 0.16 1.89
CA SER A 126 0.71 -1.20 1.89
C SER A 126 1.24 -2.01 0.71
N LEU A 127 1.17 -1.49 -0.53
CA LEU A 127 1.60 -2.24 -1.72
C LEU A 127 3.11 -2.50 -1.73
N SER A 128 3.90 -1.53 -1.26
CA SER A 128 5.35 -1.66 -1.19
C SER A 128 5.77 -2.68 -0.15
N SER A 129 5.16 -2.60 1.04
CA SER A 129 5.42 -3.57 2.11
C SER A 129 4.93 -4.97 1.76
N LEU A 130 3.81 -5.13 1.05
CA LEU A 130 3.37 -6.41 0.51
C LEU A 130 4.38 -6.98 -0.51
N THR A 131 4.89 -6.13 -1.40
CA THR A 131 5.91 -6.54 -2.38
C THR A 131 7.17 -7.04 -1.69
N LEU A 132 7.69 -6.31 -0.70
CA LEU A 132 8.83 -6.75 0.09
C LEU A 132 8.55 -8.05 0.85
N THR A 133 7.36 -8.17 1.45
CA THR A 133 6.91 -9.39 2.14
C THR A 133 6.96 -10.60 1.21
N TYR A 134 6.44 -10.46 -0.01
CA TYR A 134 6.49 -11.53 -1.02
C TYR A 134 7.94 -11.91 -1.36
N LEU A 135 8.81 -10.92 -1.57
CA LEU A 135 10.21 -11.16 -1.96
C LEU A 135 10.99 -11.89 -0.86
N PHE A 136 10.91 -11.40 0.39
CA PHE A 136 11.58 -12.06 1.52
C PHE A 136 10.97 -13.44 1.81
N GLY A 137 9.64 -13.56 1.76
CA GLY A 137 8.94 -14.83 1.93
C GLY A 137 9.40 -15.87 0.90
N ALA A 138 9.43 -15.49 -0.38
CA ALA A 138 9.87 -16.36 -1.45
C ALA A 138 11.37 -16.70 -1.33
N GLN A 139 12.23 -15.73 -1.01
CA GLN A 139 13.66 -15.97 -0.84
C GLN A 139 13.97 -17.00 0.25
N MET A 140 13.17 -17.06 1.33
CA MET A 140 13.38 -18.06 2.38
C MET A 140 12.89 -19.47 2.02
N VAL A 141 11.97 -19.60 1.07
CA VAL A 141 11.38 -20.89 0.65
C VAL A 141 12.14 -21.50 -0.54
N VAL A 142 12.86 -20.68 -1.29
CA VAL A 142 13.61 -21.11 -2.49
C VAL A 142 14.87 -21.89 -2.08
N PRO A 143 15.09 -23.10 -2.62
CA PRO A 143 16.27 -23.91 -2.28
C PRO A 143 17.57 -23.37 -2.91
N ASP A 144 18.70 -23.67 -2.28
CA ASP A 144 20.02 -23.13 -2.62
C ASP A 144 20.42 -23.33 -4.09
N ILE A 145 20.01 -24.45 -4.70
CA ILE A 145 20.31 -24.80 -6.09
C ILE A 145 19.86 -23.74 -7.11
N VAL A 146 18.82 -22.95 -6.80
CA VAL A 146 18.28 -21.89 -7.67
C VAL A 146 18.38 -20.51 -7.04
N TRP A 147 19.13 -20.36 -5.94
CA TRP A 147 19.20 -19.12 -5.18
C TRP A 147 19.86 -17.97 -5.97
N GLY A 148 20.96 -18.25 -6.68
CA GLY A 148 21.67 -17.28 -7.52
C GLY A 148 20.77 -16.61 -8.58
N PRO A 149 20.16 -17.37 -9.52
CA PRO A 149 19.27 -16.76 -10.52
C PRO A 149 18.06 -16.07 -9.87
N THR A 150 17.50 -16.63 -8.79
CA THR A 150 16.32 -16.07 -8.12
C THR A 150 16.60 -14.71 -7.46
N THR A 151 17.73 -14.56 -6.76
CA THR A 151 18.10 -13.28 -6.13
C THR A 151 18.34 -12.17 -7.17
N THR A 152 18.95 -12.50 -8.30
CA THR A 152 19.12 -11.53 -9.41
C THR A 152 17.78 -11.10 -10.02
N MET A 153 16.83 -12.04 -10.14
CA MET A 153 15.47 -11.73 -10.60
C MET A 153 14.77 -10.78 -9.62
N PHE A 154 14.81 -11.07 -8.32
CA PHE A 154 14.21 -10.20 -7.30
C PHE A 154 14.83 -8.81 -7.28
N GLY A 155 16.15 -8.69 -7.43
CA GLY A 155 16.82 -7.40 -7.52
C GLY A 155 16.31 -6.54 -8.69
N ARG A 156 16.10 -7.14 -9.87
CA ARG A 156 15.53 -6.44 -11.04
C ARG A 156 14.08 -6.00 -10.80
N VAL A 157 13.26 -6.85 -10.19
CA VAL A 157 11.86 -6.53 -9.85
C VAL A 157 11.78 -5.39 -8.85
N ILE A 158 12.61 -5.40 -7.80
CA ILE A 158 12.70 -4.31 -6.82
C ILE A 158 13.10 -3.00 -7.50
N LEU A 159 14.09 -3.03 -8.40
CA LEU A 159 14.53 -1.83 -9.10
C LEU A 159 13.39 -1.19 -9.89
N VAL A 160 12.64 -2.00 -10.67
CA VAL A 160 11.47 -1.52 -11.41
C VAL A 160 10.41 -0.96 -10.46
N TRP A 161 10.15 -1.63 -9.33
CA TRP A 161 9.21 -1.17 -8.31
C TRP A 161 9.63 0.17 -7.69
N MET A 162 10.91 0.34 -7.38
CA MET A 162 11.45 1.59 -6.83
C MET A 162 11.33 2.76 -7.82
N ILE A 163 11.57 2.53 -9.11
CA ILE A 163 11.35 3.54 -10.15
C ILE A 163 9.87 3.94 -10.20
N LEU A 164 8.96 2.96 -10.18
CA LEU A 164 7.52 3.21 -10.19
C LEU A 164 7.07 4.00 -8.96
N LEU A 165 7.54 3.65 -7.77
CA LEU A 165 7.26 4.39 -6.54
C LEU A 165 7.81 5.81 -6.58
N ALA A 166 9.03 6.00 -7.10
CA ALA A 166 9.62 7.33 -7.24
C ALA A 166 8.78 8.23 -8.17
N LEU A 167 8.30 7.69 -9.29
CA LEU A 167 7.41 8.41 -10.21
C LEU A 167 6.07 8.77 -9.56
N ILE A 168 5.46 7.82 -8.83
CA ILE A 168 4.20 8.06 -8.12
C ILE A 168 4.38 9.10 -7.01
N ALA A 169 5.43 8.98 -6.19
CA ALA A 169 5.75 9.92 -5.13
C ALA A 169 6.04 11.32 -5.69
N PHE A 170 6.77 11.41 -6.80
CA PHE A 170 7.01 12.66 -7.52
C PHE A 170 5.70 13.29 -7.99
N PHE A 171 4.81 12.51 -8.61
CA PHE A 171 3.50 13.01 -9.04
C PHE A 171 2.61 13.47 -7.88
N LEU A 172 2.53 12.68 -6.80
CA LEU A 172 1.75 13.00 -5.61
C LEU A 172 2.28 14.26 -4.88
N SER A 173 3.61 14.40 -4.79
CA SER A 173 4.25 15.57 -4.17
C SER A 173 4.06 16.82 -5.02
N LEU A 174 4.23 16.76 -6.35
CA LEU A 174 3.92 17.87 -7.25
C LEU A 174 2.47 18.34 -7.10
N ARG A 175 1.52 17.40 -7.09
CA ARG A 175 0.09 17.72 -6.94
C ARG A 175 -0.22 18.40 -5.62
N LEU A 176 0.45 17.98 -4.54
CA LEU A 176 0.32 18.60 -3.21
C LEU A 176 0.93 20.00 -3.19
N VAL A 177 2.15 20.18 -3.70
CA VAL A 177 2.86 21.47 -3.73
C VAL A 177 2.07 22.49 -4.56
N VAL A 178 1.63 22.12 -5.77
CA VAL A 178 0.80 23.00 -6.62
C VAL A 178 -0.47 23.42 -5.89
N TRP A 179 -1.12 22.51 -5.16
CA TRP A 179 -2.30 22.87 -4.37
C TRP A 179 -1.98 23.83 -3.22
N ILE A 180 -0.92 23.58 -2.45
CA ILE A 180 -0.48 24.46 -1.35
C ILE A 180 -0.17 25.85 -1.90
N LEU A 181 0.64 25.93 -2.97
CA LEU A 181 1.00 27.20 -3.61
C LEU A 181 -0.24 27.95 -4.11
N THR A 182 -1.16 27.26 -4.80
CA THR A 182 -2.40 27.89 -5.30
C THR A 182 -3.26 28.41 -4.14
N LYS A 183 -3.37 27.66 -3.04
CA LYS A 183 -4.13 28.05 -1.85
C LYS A 183 -3.47 29.23 -1.12
N CYS A 184 -2.13 29.25 -1.03
CA CYS A 184 -1.37 30.37 -0.46
C CYS A 184 -1.54 31.65 -1.30
N ILE A 185 -1.44 31.56 -2.62
CA ILE A 185 -1.62 32.70 -3.54
C ILE A 185 -3.05 33.24 -3.45
N TYR A 186 -4.05 32.36 -3.43
CA TYR A 186 -5.45 32.77 -3.28
C TYR A 186 -5.69 33.49 -1.94
N ARG A 187 -5.20 32.91 -0.83
CA ARG A 187 -5.30 33.51 0.51
C ARG A 187 -4.59 34.87 0.60
N GLN A 188 -3.44 35.04 -0.05
CA GLN A 188 -2.77 36.34 -0.11
C GLN A 188 -3.52 37.38 -0.94
N ARG A 189 -4.21 36.96 -2.01
CA ARG A 189 -5.08 37.87 -2.78
C ARG A 189 -6.30 38.30 -1.98
N GLU A 190 -6.90 37.40 -1.20
CA GLU A 190 -8.07 37.69 -0.36
C GLU A 190 -7.74 38.72 0.74
N VAL A 191 -6.61 38.56 1.45
CA VAL A 191 -6.15 39.51 2.47
C VAL A 191 -5.82 40.89 1.88
N ARG A 192 -5.38 40.97 0.62
CA ARG A 192 -5.10 42.25 -0.06
C ARG A 192 -6.37 43.02 -0.44
N ILE A 193 -7.53 42.34 -0.58
CA ILE A 193 -8.77 42.93 -1.08
C ILE A 193 -9.68 43.44 0.05
N THR A 194 -9.52 42.95 1.28
CA THR A 194 -10.19 43.52 2.47
C THR A 194 -9.34 44.65 3.07
N PRO A 195 -9.67 45.94 2.87
CA PRO A 195 -8.98 47.02 3.55
C PRO A 195 -9.23 46.91 5.06
N THR A 196 -8.16 46.99 5.83
CA THR A 196 -8.21 47.14 7.30
C THR A 196 -8.96 48.43 7.62
N ILE A 197 -10.15 48.29 8.22
CA ILE A 197 -10.90 49.37 8.86
C ILE A 197 -10.35 49.54 10.27
#